data_AF-V5GFF2-F1
#
_entry.id   AF-V5GFF2-F1
#
_cell.length_a   1.000
_cell.length_b   1.000
_cell.length_c   1.000
_cell.angle_alpha   90.00
_cell.angle_beta   90.00
_cell.angle_gamma   90.00
#
_symmetry.space_group_name_H-M   'P 1'
#
loop_
_entity.id
_entity.type
_entity.pdbx_description
1 polymer ?
#
loop_
_entity_poly.entity_id
_entity_poly.type
_entity_poly.pdbx_seq_one_letter_code
_entity_poly.pdbx_strand_id
1 'polypeptide(L)'
;MPRETVGPVVPLLASCHSSFLESNGLMTTGPYFPRRGQKSYPVKTTVRPQRPILQMFLHLSQLEASKGVDLEYDQALLDFFLPYHQFVETLFRAALAQGLVSQDLVNLSAMVSIEGVPLHIDLIPRLWLEILQGEKCVEFGEFLRSSTYVTNCVSAVLLEERGYLNNPMVFRLFSLLVPKVGKQVLKESVTNLILSRANALVASEAARDIRKHARRITADLRAVLLVLSVHGGVAPACLGLADYLRSLEAHCQENLPPAEEPKPLRDSEESPPPKKPKSPIEEEGEEEGRPKSPTEPPPPPQQSSEQDPFEPLLDTVQALLKMLPHGEHPSASS
;
A
#
# COMPACT_ATOMS: atom_id res chain seq x y z
N MET A 1 -9.17 13.18 20.27
CA MET A 1 -10.23 12.23 20.65
C MET A 1 -10.22 12.05 22.16
N PRO A 2 -11.34 12.28 22.87
CA PRO A 2 -11.44 12.03 24.30
C PRO A 2 -11.22 10.54 24.62
N ARG A 3 -10.60 10.23 25.77
CA ARG A 3 -10.29 8.86 26.20
C ARG A 3 -11.53 7.97 26.29
N GLU A 4 -12.64 8.57 26.70
CA GLU A 4 -13.93 7.92 26.90
C GLU A 4 -14.63 7.49 25.59
N THR A 5 -14.23 8.06 24.43
CA THR A 5 -14.88 7.72 23.15
C THR A 5 -14.29 6.47 22.51
N VAL A 6 -13.03 6.12 22.81
CA VAL A 6 -12.36 4.95 22.20
C VAL A 6 -13.06 3.65 22.60
N GLY A 7 -13.38 3.51 23.89
CA GLY A 7 -14.01 2.31 24.46
C GLY A 7 -15.34 1.90 23.81
N PRO A 8 -16.33 2.80 23.66
CA PRO A 8 -17.62 2.46 23.04
C PRO A 8 -17.61 2.48 21.51
N VAL A 9 -16.76 3.30 20.87
CA VAL A 9 -16.75 3.42 19.40
C VAL A 9 -16.15 2.19 18.73
N VAL A 10 -15.04 1.65 19.25
CA VAL A 10 -14.34 0.53 18.61
C VAL A 10 -15.24 -0.72 18.46
N PRO A 11 -15.93 -1.20 19.52
CA PRO A 11 -16.81 -2.37 19.39
C PRO A 11 -17.99 -2.12 18.46
N LEU A 12 -18.55 -0.89 18.45
CA LEU A 12 -19.65 -0.53 17.56
C LEU A 12 -19.22 -0.66 16.10
N LEU A 13 -18.10 -0.05 15.72
CA LEU A 13 -17.60 -0.10 14.35
C LEU A 13 -17.21 -1.53 13.97
N ALA A 14 -16.50 -2.25 14.84
CA ALA A 14 -16.11 -3.64 14.61
C ALA A 14 -17.35 -4.53 14.37
N SER A 15 -18.41 -4.36 15.15
CA SER A 15 -19.67 -5.07 14.95
C SER A 15 -20.28 -4.77 13.57
N CYS A 16 -20.23 -3.52 13.11
CA CYS A 16 -20.75 -3.18 11.78
C CYS A 16 -19.93 -3.86 10.66
N HIS A 17 -18.60 -3.91 10.77
CA HIS A 17 -17.75 -4.64 9.82
C HIS A 17 -18.05 -6.14 9.83
N SER A 18 -18.14 -6.76 11.01
CA SER A 18 -18.43 -8.20 11.12
C SER A 18 -19.79 -8.56 10.52
N SER A 19 -20.85 -7.79 10.82
CA SER A 19 -22.18 -8.02 10.24
C SER A 19 -22.17 -7.91 8.70
N PHE A 20 -21.36 -7.01 8.14
CA PHE A 20 -21.21 -6.90 6.69
C PHE A 20 -20.51 -8.13 6.10
N LEU A 21 -19.41 -8.59 6.70
CA LEU A 21 -18.67 -9.76 6.23
C LEU A 21 -19.54 -11.03 6.27
N GLU A 22 -20.36 -11.19 7.32
CA GLU A 22 -21.31 -12.30 7.44
C GLU A 22 -22.43 -12.26 6.37
N SER A 23 -22.79 -11.06 5.89
CA SER A 23 -23.79 -10.91 4.82
C SER A 23 -23.30 -11.29 3.42
N ASN A 24 -22.04 -11.72 3.30
CA ASN A 24 -21.39 -12.17 2.06
C ASN A 24 -21.53 -11.19 0.89
N GLY A 25 -21.48 -9.88 1.18
CA GLY A 25 -21.50 -8.82 0.17
C GLY A 25 -22.83 -8.62 -0.56
N LEU A 26 -23.94 -9.22 -0.11
CA LEU A 26 -25.28 -9.06 -0.71
C LEU A 26 -25.92 -7.67 -0.45
N MET A 27 -25.15 -6.71 0.05
CA MET A 27 -25.65 -5.38 0.36
C MET A 27 -25.64 -4.48 -0.87
N THR A 28 -26.78 -3.83 -1.12
CA THR A 28 -26.91 -2.85 -2.20
C THR A 28 -26.03 -1.64 -1.90
N THR A 29 -25.26 -1.20 -2.89
CA THR A 29 -24.42 0.00 -2.74
C THR A 29 -25.31 1.24 -2.65
N GLY A 30 -24.89 2.20 -1.83
CA GLY A 30 -25.61 3.44 -1.62
C GLY A 30 -25.73 4.25 -2.91
N PRO A 31 -26.67 5.20 -2.99
CA PRO A 31 -26.91 5.96 -4.21
C PRO A 31 -25.74 6.85 -4.63
N TYR A 32 -24.81 7.17 -3.71
CA TYR A 32 -23.60 7.95 -3.95
C TYR A 32 -22.34 7.10 -4.16
N PHE A 33 -22.46 5.77 -4.19
CA PHE A 33 -21.31 4.89 -4.41
C PHE A 33 -20.73 5.15 -5.82
N PRO A 34 -19.40 5.35 -5.95
CA PRO A 34 -18.78 5.63 -7.24
C PRO A 34 -19.03 4.52 -8.26
N ARG A 35 -19.35 4.90 -9.51
CA ARG A 35 -19.49 4.00 -10.66
C ARG A 35 -18.73 4.52 -11.86
N ARG A 36 -18.31 3.64 -12.76
CA ARG A 36 -17.56 4.02 -13.96
C ARG A 36 -18.44 4.82 -14.91
N GLY A 37 -17.89 5.91 -15.44
CA GLY A 37 -18.60 6.82 -16.34
C GLY A 37 -19.75 7.59 -15.68
N GLN A 38 -19.87 7.55 -14.34
CA GLN A 38 -20.85 8.34 -13.62
C GLN A 38 -20.49 9.82 -13.71
N LYS A 39 -21.36 10.61 -14.33
CA LYS A 39 -21.22 12.07 -14.37
C LYS A 39 -21.45 12.64 -12.96
N SER A 40 -20.72 13.70 -12.63
CA SER A 40 -20.93 14.45 -11.39
C SER A 40 -22.40 14.84 -11.23
N TYR A 41 -22.93 14.70 -10.00
CA TYR A 41 -24.34 14.96 -9.75
C TYR A 41 -24.68 16.40 -10.13
N PRO A 42 -25.76 16.63 -10.90
CA PRO A 42 -26.20 17.98 -11.23
C PRO A 42 -26.62 18.70 -9.94
N VAL A 43 -25.96 19.84 -9.67
CA VAL A 43 -26.18 20.72 -8.50
C VAL A 43 -27.61 21.27 -8.43
N LYS A 44 -28.40 21.12 -9.50
CA LYS A 44 -29.76 21.65 -9.62
C LYS A 44 -30.74 20.54 -9.98
N THR A 45 -31.26 19.83 -8.98
CA THR A 45 -32.48 19.03 -9.12
C THR A 45 -33.48 19.42 -8.03
N THR A 46 -34.75 19.58 -8.41
CA THR A 46 -35.88 19.88 -7.51
C THR A 46 -36.36 18.67 -6.71
N VAL A 47 -35.74 17.50 -6.94
CA VAL A 47 -35.99 16.26 -6.21
C VAL A 47 -35.14 16.27 -4.94
N ARG A 48 -35.77 16.00 -3.79
CA ARG A 48 -35.04 15.89 -2.51
C ARG A 48 -33.87 14.92 -2.70
N PRO A 49 -32.61 15.35 -2.43
CA PRO A 49 -31.46 14.46 -2.53
C PRO A 49 -31.69 13.21 -1.69
N GLN A 50 -31.36 12.03 -2.24
CA GLN A 50 -31.43 10.80 -1.47
C GLN A 50 -30.49 10.91 -0.26
N ARG A 51 -30.88 10.32 0.87
CA ARG A 51 -30.10 10.41 2.11
C ARG A 51 -28.72 9.77 1.88
N PRO A 52 -27.61 10.47 2.20
CA PRO A 52 -26.30 9.85 2.21
C PRO A 52 -26.29 8.66 3.17
N ILE A 53 -25.77 7.53 2.70
CA ILE A 53 -25.49 6.35 3.51
C ILE A 53 -23.99 6.32 3.67
N LEU A 54 -23.50 6.32 4.92
CA LEU A 54 -22.09 6.10 5.19
C LEU A 54 -21.79 4.63 4.89
N GLN A 55 -21.28 4.36 3.70
CA GLN A 55 -20.80 3.03 3.36
C GLN A 55 -19.35 2.91 3.85
N MET A 56 -19.18 2.16 4.92
CA MET A 56 -17.88 1.95 5.58
C MET A 56 -17.06 0.84 4.93
N PHE A 57 -17.69 0.01 4.09
CA PHE A 57 -17.13 -1.25 3.60
C PHE A 57 -17.04 -1.29 2.08
N LEU A 58 -16.00 -1.97 1.60
CA LEU A 58 -15.80 -2.27 0.19
C LEU A 58 -15.56 -3.77 0.01
N HIS A 59 -16.42 -4.44 -0.75
CA HIS A 59 -16.19 -5.82 -1.18
C HIS A 59 -15.65 -5.84 -2.62
N LEU A 60 -14.73 -6.76 -2.93
CA LEU A 60 -14.08 -6.84 -4.24
C LEU A 60 -15.08 -6.97 -5.39
N SER A 61 -16.21 -7.66 -5.18
CA SER A 61 -17.27 -7.81 -6.20
C SER A 61 -18.06 -6.53 -6.50
N GLN A 62 -17.89 -5.47 -5.71
CA GLN A 62 -18.53 -4.18 -5.94
C GLN A 62 -17.72 -3.29 -6.89
N LEU A 63 -16.48 -3.68 -7.22
CA LEU A 63 -15.62 -2.95 -8.14
C LEU A 63 -15.98 -3.28 -9.59
N GLU A 64 -16.15 -2.23 -10.40
CA GLU A 64 -16.45 -2.36 -11.83
C GLU A 64 -15.18 -2.50 -12.70
N ALA A 65 -14.01 -2.24 -12.12
CA ALA A 65 -12.70 -2.44 -12.72
C ALA A 65 -11.61 -2.61 -11.65
N SER A 66 -10.53 -3.29 -12.00
CA SER A 66 -9.32 -3.34 -11.17
C SER A 66 -8.60 -1.99 -11.15
N LYS A 67 -7.88 -1.72 -10.06
CA LYS A 67 -7.09 -0.50 -9.92
C LYS A 67 -6.11 -0.31 -11.09
N GLY A 68 -6.01 0.91 -11.59
CA GLY A 68 -5.14 1.32 -12.69
C GLY A 68 -5.76 1.16 -14.07
N VAL A 69 -6.96 0.58 -14.18
CA VAL A 69 -7.70 0.48 -15.46
C VAL A 69 -8.41 1.80 -15.79
N ASP A 70 -8.91 2.50 -14.77
CA ASP A 70 -9.71 3.72 -14.91
C ASP A 70 -9.36 4.70 -13.78
N LEU A 71 -8.47 5.65 -14.07
CA LEU A 71 -7.89 6.55 -13.07
C LEU A 71 -8.93 7.48 -12.42
N GLU A 72 -9.96 7.88 -13.17
CA GLU A 72 -11.03 8.74 -12.64
C GLU A 72 -11.91 7.94 -11.66
N TYR A 73 -12.25 6.69 -12.03
CA TYR A 73 -12.96 5.78 -11.14
C TYR A 73 -12.15 5.44 -9.88
N ASP A 74 -10.85 5.16 -10.03
CA ASP A 74 -9.95 4.90 -8.91
C ASP A 74 -9.91 6.08 -7.93
N GLN A 75 -9.82 7.30 -8.46
CA GLN A 75 -9.83 8.52 -7.65
C GLN A 75 -11.18 8.72 -6.95
N ALA A 76 -12.29 8.50 -7.64
CA ALA A 76 -13.63 8.63 -7.04
C ALA A 76 -13.86 7.62 -5.91
N LEU A 77 -13.39 6.38 -6.07
CA LEU A 77 -13.40 5.37 -5.00
C LEU A 77 -12.51 5.80 -3.83
N LEU A 78 -11.32 6.30 -4.10
CA LEU A 78 -10.41 6.76 -3.07
C LEU A 78 -11.04 7.92 -2.27
N ASP A 79 -11.57 8.94 -2.94
CA ASP A 79 -12.21 10.09 -2.29
C ASP A 79 -13.41 9.66 -1.42
N PHE A 80 -14.13 8.62 -1.84
CA PHE A 80 -15.27 8.07 -1.12
C PHE A 80 -14.85 7.34 0.17
N PHE A 81 -13.82 6.48 0.12
CA PHE A 81 -13.42 5.63 1.25
C PHE A 81 -12.36 6.24 2.16
N LEU A 82 -11.47 7.08 1.64
CA LEU A 82 -10.34 7.65 2.37
C LEU A 82 -10.72 8.35 3.68
N PRO A 83 -11.80 9.15 3.77
CA PRO A 83 -12.17 9.81 5.02
C PRO A 83 -12.43 8.83 6.17
N TYR A 84 -13.02 7.67 5.89
CA TYR A 84 -13.27 6.65 6.91
C TYR A 84 -11.96 5.98 7.37
N HIS A 85 -11.05 5.69 6.43
CA HIS A 85 -9.74 5.14 6.77
C HIS A 85 -8.91 6.11 7.63
N GLN A 86 -8.91 7.40 7.29
CA GLN A 86 -8.25 8.46 8.09
C GLN A 86 -8.83 8.55 9.50
N PHE A 87 -10.16 8.44 9.62
CA PHE A 87 -10.82 8.43 10.92
C PHE A 87 -10.38 7.24 11.78
N VAL A 88 -10.34 6.03 11.23
CA VAL A 88 -9.91 4.81 11.96
C VAL A 88 -8.42 4.88 12.32
N GLU A 89 -7.58 5.38 11.41
CA GLU A 89 -6.15 5.60 11.68
C GLU A 89 -5.94 6.63 12.81
N THR A 90 -6.67 7.75 12.78
CA THR A 90 -6.64 8.77 13.85
C THR A 90 -7.12 8.21 15.19
N LEU A 91 -8.19 7.40 15.17
CA LEU A 91 -8.70 6.71 16.35
C LEU A 91 -7.63 5.78 16.94
N PHE A 92 -6.95 5.02 16.08
CA PHE A 92 -5.89 4.12 16.50
C PHE A 92 -4.70 4.87 17.10
N ARG A 93 -4.23 5.94 16.46
CA ARG A 93 -3.13 6.77 16.99
C ARG A 93 -3.48 7.39 18.34
N ALA A 94 -4.73 7.84 18.52
CA ALA A 94 -5.18 8.37 19.81
C ALA A 94 -5.17 7.29 20.91
N ALA A 95 -5.61 6.07 20.59
CA ALA A 95 -5.55 4.94 21.52
C ALA A 95 -4.09 4.54 21.84
N LEU A 96 -3.22 4.54 20.83
CA LEU A 96 -1.79 4.25 20.98
C LEU A 96 -1.08 5.24 21.92
N ALA A 97 -1.37 6.53 21.76
CA ALA A 97 -0.83 7.61 22.60
C ALA A 97 -1.29 7.49 24.07
N GLN A 98 -2.47 6.92 24.30
CA GLN A 98 -3.07 6.78 25.63
C GLN A 98 -2.84 5.39 26.25
N GLY A 99 -2.14 4.48 25.57
CA GLY A 99 -1.93 3.11 26.04
C GLY A 99 -3.22 2.28 26.08
N LEU A 100 -4.15 2.54 25.18
CA LEU A 100 -5.47 1.88 25.10
C LEU A 100 -5.60 0.95 23.89
N VAL A 101 -4.49 0.46 23.36
CA VAL A 101 -4.54 -0.51 22.25
C VAL A 101 -5.12 -1.81 22.77
N SER A 102 -6.18 -2.29 22.13
CA SER A 102 -6.85 -3.54 22.45
C SER A 102 -6.92 -4.45 21.24
N GLN A 103 -7.22 -5.73 21.46
CA GLN A 103 -7.42 -6.69 20.37
C GLN A 103 -8.53 -6.24 19.41
N ASP A 104 -9.62 -5.66 19.92
CA ASP A 104 -10.75 -5.20 19.10
C ASP A 104 -10.35 -4.04 18.19
N LEU A 105 -9.50 -3.14 18.68
CA LEU A 105 -8.99 -2.04 17.88
C LEU A 105 -8.05 -2.56 16.77
N VAL A 106 -7.22 -3.55 17.07
CA VAL A 106 -6.39 -4.22 16.06
C VAL A 106 -7.25 -4.92 15.01
N ASN A 107 -8.28 -5.66 15.44
CA ASN A 107 -9.23 -6.31 14.53
C ASN A 107 -9.96 -5.29 13.64
N LEU A 108 -10.45 -4.19 14.21
CA LEU A 108 -11.07 -3.10 13.45
C LEU A 108 -10.10 -2.53 12.39
N SER A 109 -8.88 -2.23 12.79
CA SER A 109 -7.87 -1.72 11.85
C SER A 109 -7.56 -2.73 10.74
N ALA A 110 -7.57 -4.03 11.05
CA ALA A 110 -7.32 -5.08 10.06
C ALA A 110 -8.50 -5.24 9.08
N MET A 111 -9.75 -5.16 9.55
CA MET A 111 -10.93 -5.15 8.70
C MET A 111 -10.90 -3.99 7.70
N VAL A 112 -10.63 -2.79 8.20
CA VAL A 112 -10.48 -1.58 7.36
C VAL A 112 -9.29 -1.72 6.42
N SER A 113 -8.17 -2.32 6.86
CA SER A 113 -7.02 -2.56 5.99
C SER A 113 -7.36 -3.52 4.85
N ILE A 114 -8.15 -4.58 5.08
CA ILE A 114 -8.61 -5.51 4.03
C ILE A 114 -9.42 -4.76 2.97
N GLU A 115 -10.38 -3.94 3.40
CA GLU A 115 -11.24 -3.16 2.49
C GLU A 115 -10.44 -2.11 1.70
N GLY A 116 -9.32 -1.65 2.25
CA GLY A 116 -8.39 -0.74 1.58
C GLY A 116 -7.44 -1.41 0.58
N VAL A 117 -7.31 -2.74 0.61
CA VAL A 117 -6.38 -3.48 -0.26
C VAL A 117 -6.65 -3.22 -1.75
N PRO A 118 -7.88 -3.36 -2.29
CA PRO A 118 -8.14 -3.14 -3.71
C PRO A 118 -7.88 -1.70 -4.16
N LEU A 119 -8.01 -0.75 -3.24
CA LEU A 119 -7.77 0.68 -3.49
C LEU A 119 -6.31 1.10 -3.27
N HIS A 120 -5.49 0.20 -2.73
CA HIS A 120 -4.11 0.43 -2.29
C HIS A 120 -4.01 1.55 -1.24
N ILE A 121 -4.97 1.64 -0.30
CA ILE A 121 -4.95 2.63 0.80
C ILE A 121 -3.97 2.17 1.90
N ASP A 122 -2.92 2.96 2.12
CA ASP A 122 -1.75 2.56 2.91
C ASP A 122 -1.66 3.17 4.31
N LEU A 123 -2.69 3.89 4.77
CA LEU A 123 -2.71 4.56 6.09
C LEU A 123 -2.51 3.58 7.27
N ILE A 124 -3.33 2.52 7.33
CA ILE A 124 -3.24 1.51 8.39
C ILE A 124 -1.96 0.67 8.26
N PRO A 125 -1.57 0.18 7.07
CA PRO A 125 -0.28 -0.45 6.87
C PRO A 125 0.92 0.40 7.36
N ARG A 126 0.91 1.71 7.06
CA ARG A 126 1.95 2.63 7.51
C ARG A 126 2.01 2.72 9.03
N LEU A 127 0.85 2.89 9.66
CA LEU A 127 0.72 2.90 11.12
C LEU A 127 1.26 1.60 11.74
N TRP A 128 0.89 0.44 11.20
CA TRP A 128 1.38 -0.85 11.71
C TRP A 128 2.89 -0.98 11.58
N LEU A 129 3.46 -0.52 10.45
CA LEU A 129 4.91 -0.55 10.23
C LEU A 129 5.64 0.30 11.26
N GLU A 130 5.17 1.53 11.51
CA GLU A 130 5.73 2.42 12.51
C GLU A 130 5.74 1.78 13.91
N ILE A 131 4.64 1.11 14.30
CA ILE A 131 4.54 0.45 15.61
C ILE A 131 5.48 -0.77 15.69
N LEU A 132 5.57 -1.56 14.63
CA LEU A 132 6.46 -2.72 14.55
C LEU A 132 7.94 -2.35 14.50
N GLN A 133 8.28 -1.11 14.14
CA GLN A 133 9.64 -0.59 14.19
C GLN A 133 9.94 0.16 15.50
N GLY A 134 8.92 0.46 16.29
CA GLY A 134 9.03 1.17 17.56
C GLY A 134 9.14 0.27 18.78
N GLU A 135 9.11 0.91 19.95
CA GLU A 135 9.28 0.25 21.26
C GLU A 135 8.15 -0.74 21.60
N LYS A 136 6.93 -0.49 21.12
CA LYS A 136 5.75 -1.33 21.37
C LYS A 136 5.64 -2.55 20.45
N CYS A 137 6.69 -2.86 19.66
CA CYS A 137 6.68 -3.92 18.67
C CYS A 137 6.32 -5.31 19.22
N VAL A 138 6.81 -5.65 20.43
CA VAL A 138 6.56 -6.98 21.02
C VAL A 138 5.08 -7.14 21.35
N GLU A 139 4.51 -6.24 22.15
CA GLU A 139 3.08 -6.26 22.53
C GLU A 139 2.17 -6.18 21.31
N PHE A 140 2.48 -5.28 20.38
CA PHE A 140 1.71 -5.14 19.15
C PHE A 140 1.80 -6.39 18.26
N GLY A 141 2.98 -6.99 18.17
CA GLY A 141 3.18 -8.26 17.49
C GLY A 141 2.33 -9.39 18.06
N GLU A 142 2.07 -9.40 19.37
CA GLU A 142 1.15 -10.37 19.97
C GLU A 142 -0.28 -10.19 19.44
N PHE A 143 -0.81 -8.96 19.44
CA PHE A 143 -2.14 -8.65 18.91
C PHE A 143 -2.31 -9.00 17.43
N LEU A 144 -1.27 -8.82 16.62
CA LEU A 144 -1.30 -9.17 15.19
C LEU A 144 -1.40 -10.68 14.99
N ARG A 145 -0.71 -11.48 15.80
CA ARG A 145 -0.70 -12.94 15.71
C ARG A 145 -2.01 -13.59 16.14
N SER A 146 -2.72 -12.98 17.08
CA SER A 146 -4.03 -13.42 17.58
C SER A 146 -5.20 -12.99 16.70
N SER A 147 -4.97 -12.10 15.71
CA SER A 147 -6.03 -11.59 14.85
C SER A 147 -6.19 -12.42 13.57
N THR A 148 -7.35 -13.07 13.41
CA THR A 148 -7.72 -13.73 12.15
C THR A 148 -7.92 -12.72 11.01
N TYR A 149 -8.36 -11.50 11.31
CA TYR A 149 -8.47 -10.43 10.30
C TYR A 149 -7.11 -10.02 9.75
N VAL A 150 -6.05 -10.03 10.58
CA VAL A 150 -4.68 -9.80 10.08
C VAL A 150 -4.26 -10.92 9.12
N THR A 151 -4.59 -12.18 9.43
CA THR A 151 -4.32 -13.31 8.50
C THR A 151 -5.11 -13.20 7.20
N ASN A 152 -6.35 -12.70 7.26
CA ASN A 152 -7.16 -12.44 6.07
C ASN A 152 -6.60 -11.27 5.24
N CYS A 153 -6.08 -10.22 5.89
CA CYS A 153 -5.38 -9.13 5.21
C CYS A 153 -4.15 -9.63 4.45
N VAL A 154 -3.37 -10.53 5.06
CA VAL A 154 -2.22 -11.14 4.38
C VAL A 154 -2.68 -11.98 3.19
N SER A 155 -3.74 -12.78 3.36
CA SER A 155 -4.33 -13.58 2.29
C SER A 155 -4.82 -12.72 1.12
N ALA A 156 -5.55 -11.63 1.40
CA ALA A 156 -6.10 -10.73 0.39
C ALA A 156 -4.98 -10.14 -0.50
N VAL A 157 -3.89 -9.66 0.10
CA VAL A 157 -2.74 -9.13 -0.67
C VAL A 157 -2.02 -10.24 -1.45
N LEU A 158 -1.75 -11.39 -0.81
CA LEU A 158 -0.97 -12.45 -1.45
C LEU A 158 -1.73 -13.23 -2.52
N LEU A 159 -3.06 -13.29 -2.45
CA LEU A 159 -3.89 -14.09 -3.35
C LEU A 159 -4.60 -13.26 -4.42
N GLU A 160 -5.16 -12.11 -4.02
CA GLU A 160 -6.07 -11.30 -4.83
C GLU A 160 -5.36 -10.07 -5.43
N GLU A 161 -4.66 -9.28 -4.61
CA GLU A 161 -4.15 -7.95 -5.01
C GLU A 161 -2.64 -7.78 -4.74
N ARG A 162 -1.81 -8.58 -5.43
CA ARG A 162 -0.34 -8.51 -5.28
C ARG A 162 0.25 -7.18 -5.75
N GLY A 163 -0.43 -6.48 -6.65
CA GLY A 163 -0.01 -5.18 -7.14
C GLY A 163 0.25 -4.19 -6.00
N TYR A 164 -0.42 -4.38 -4.87
CA TYR A 164 -0.23 -3.57 -3.68
C TYR A 164 1.17 -3.69 -3.06
N LEU A 165 1.84 -4.83 -3.25
CA LEU A 165 3.23 -5.03 -2.84
C LEU A 165 4.22 -4.19 -3.64
N ASN A 166 3.81 -3.51 -4.72
CA ASN A 166 4.71 -2.57 -5.40
C ASN A 166 4.99 -1.33 -4.54
N ASN A 167 4.10 -0.96 -3.61
CA ASN A 167 4.38 0.06 -2.61
C ASN A 167 5.51 -0.42 -1.68
N PRO A 168 6.70 0.23 -1.66
CA PRO A 168 7.85 -0.24 -0.87
C PRO A 168 7.57 -0.32 0.63
N MET A 169 6.75 0.60 1.15
CA MET A 169 6.37 0.63 2.57
C MET A 169 5.50 -0.57 2.91
N VAL A 170 4.51 -0.88 2.07
CA VAL A 170 3.63 -2.05 2.24
C VAL A 170 4.44 -3.33 2.14
N PHE A 171 5.34 -3.44 1.16
CA PHE A 171 6.22 -4.60 1.05
C PHE A 171 7.11 -4.77 2.29
N ARG A 172 7.65 -3.66 2.83
CA ARG A 172 8.44 -3.68 4.06
C ARG A 172 7.63 -4.16 5.26
N LEU A 173 6.40 -3.67 5.44
CA LEU A 173 5.49 -4.15 6.47
C LEU A 173 5.26 -5.66 6.34
N PHE A 174 4.90 -6.12 5.15
CA PHE A 174 4.61 -7.54 4.91
C PHE A 174 5.84 -8.42 5.15
N SER A 175 7.04 -7.93 4.87
CA SER A 175 8.29 -8.62 5.20
C SER A 175 8.48 -8.83 6.72
N LEU A 176 7.91 -7.96 7.57
CA LEU A 176 7.91 -8.11 9.03
C LEU A 176 6.71 -8.92 9.54
N LEU A 177 5.57 -8.80 8.86
CA LEU A 177 4.30 -9.39 9.27
C LEU A 177 4.18 -10.87 8.89
N VAL A 178 4.51 -11.22 7.65
CA VAL A 178 4.36 -12.57 7.10
C VAL A 178 5.14 -13.61 7.92
N PRO A 179 6.38 -13.38 8.38
CA PRO A 179 7.05 -14.34 9.28
C PRO A 179 6.29 -14.61 10.60
N LYS A 180 5.53 -13.64 11.11
CA LYS A 180 4.78 -13.75 12.37
C LYS A 180 3.47 -14.52 12.22
N VAL A 181 2.78 -14.38 11.09
CA VAL A 181 1.44 -14.96 10.86
C VAL A 181 1.38 -15.99 9.71
N GLY A 182 2.48 -16.14 8.98
CA GLY A 182 2.54 -16.86 7.70
C GLY A 182 2.23 -18.33 7.81
N LYS A 183 2.51 -18.99 8.94
CA LYS A 183 2.12 -20.40 9.15
C LYS A 183 0.60 -20.61 9.17
N GLN A 184 -0.18 -19.57 9.50
CA GLN A 184 -1.64 -19.63 9.51
C GLN A 184 -2.22 -19.42 8.10
N VAL A 185 -1.52 -18.65 7.26
CA VAL A 185 -1.97 -18.21 5.93
C VAL A 185 -1.44 -19.11 4.81
N LEU A 186 -0.14 -19.41 4.84
CA LEU A 186 0.60 -20.12 3.80
C LEU A 186 0.50 -21.63 4.00
N LYS A 187 -0.72 -22.15 3.83
CA LYS A 187 -0.93 -23.60 3.68
C LYS A 187 -0.30 -24.08 2.37
N GLU A 188 -0.02 -25.37 2.28
CA GLU A 188 0.61 -25.98 1.10
C GLU A 188 -0.06 -25.59 -0.23
N SER A 189 -1.40 -25.55 -0.27
CA SER A 189 -2.16 -25.12 -1.46
C SER A 189 -1.91 -23.66 -1.85
N VAL A 190 -1.84 -22.75 -0.88
CA VAL A 190 -1.57 -21.31 -1.08
C VAL A 190 -0.13 -21.11 -1.54
N THR A 191 0.82 -21.78 -0.89
CA THR A 191 2.23 -21.78 -1.27
C THR A 191 2.41 -22.26 -2.71
N ASN A 192 1.81 -23.41 -3.06
CA ASN A 192 1.89 -23.97 -4.42
C ASN A 192 1.24 -23.06 -5.47
N LEU A 193 0.13 -22.40 -5.15
CA LEU A 193 -0.52 -21.45 -6.06
C LEU A 193 0.39 -20.25 -6.37
N ILE A 194 1.03 -19.67 -5.34
CA ILE A 194 1.94 -18.53 -5.51
C ILE A 194 3.17 -18.95 -6.34
N LEU A 195 3.79 -20.09 -6.02
CA LEU A 195 4.95 -20.59 -6.75
C LEU A 195 4.62 -20.98 -8.20
N SER A 196 3.47 -21.61 -8.45
CA SER A 196 3.00 -21.96 -9.79
C SER A 196 2.80 -20.71 -10.66
N ARG A 197 2.26 -19.62 -10.10
CA ARG A 197 2.12 -18.34 -10.79
C ARG A 197 3.47 -17.72 -11.15
N ALA A 198 4.45 -17.80 -10.25
CA ALA A 198 5.81 -17.33 -10.55
C ALA A 198 6.45 -18.15 -11.67
N ASN A 199 6.27 -19.47 -11.68
CA ASN A 199 6.73 -20.32 -12.78
C ASN A 199 6.01 -20.02 -14.10
N ALA A 200 4.75 -19.61 -14.06
CA ALA A 200 4.04 -19.16 -15.26
C ALA A 200 4.64 -17.87 -15.86
N LEU A 201 5.33 -17.03 -15.08
CA LEU A 201 6.06 -15.87 -15.62
C LEU A 201 7.19 -16.31 -16.55
N VAL A 202 7.88 -17.41 -16.20
CA VAL A 202 8.98 -18.00 -17.00
C VAL A 202 8.49 -18.40 -18.39
N ALA A 203 7.25 -18.88 -18.50
CA ALA A 203 6.65 -19.35 -19.75
C ALA A 203 5.79 -18.29 -20.47
N SER A 204 5.62 -17.09 -19.91
CA SER A 204 4.70 -16.06 -20.40
C SER A 204 5.35 -15.12 -21.42
N GLU A 205 4.52 -14.48 -22.27
CA GLU A 205 4.94 -13.34 -23.10
C GLU A 205 5.50 -12.15 -22.31
N ALA A 206 5.26 -12.10 -20.99
CA ALA A 206 5.92 -11.14 -20.10
C ALA A 206 7.45 -11.25 -20.14
N ALA A 207 8.00 -12.42 -20.49
CA ALA A 207 9.43 -12.61 -20.75
C ALA A 207 9.93 -11.92 -22.03
N ARG A 208 9.04 -11.53 -22.95
CA ARG A 208 9.38 -10.86 -24.23
C ARG A 208 9.34 -9.34 -24.14
N ASP A 209 8.55 -8.78 -23.23
CA ASP A 209 8.44 -7.33 -22.99
C ASP A 209 8.47 -7.04 -21.48
N ILE A 210 9.67 -7.17 -20.91
CA ILE A 210 9.89 -7.05 -19.47
C ILE A 210 9.54 -5.64 -18.99
N ARG A 211 9.88 -4.59 -19.75
CA ARG A 211 9.61 -3.19 -19.36
C ARG A 211 8.12 -2.94 -19.14
N LYS A 212 7.27 -3.39 -20.06
CA LYS A 212 5.80 -3.24 -19.94
C LYS A 212 5.23 -4.01 -18.74
N HIS A 213 5.84 -5.13 -18.36
CA HIS A 213 5.35 -6.02 -17.32
C HIS A 213 6.12 -5.90 -15.99
N ALA A 214 7.12 -5.02 -15.89
CA ALA A 214 8.06 -4.95 -14.78
C ALA A 214 7.37 -4.82 -13.42
N ARG A 215 6.33 -3.97 -13.31
CA ARG A 215 5.54 -3.81 -12.08
C ARG A 215 4.77 -5.07 -11.68
N ARG A 216 4.25 -5.82 -12.65
CA ARG A 216 3.55 -7.09 -12.38
C ARG A 216 4.53 -8.18 -11.96
N ILE A 217 5.64 -8.30 -12.69
CA ILE A 217 6.72 -9.24 -12.37
C ILE A 217 7.24 -8.96 -10.97
N THR A 218 7.51 -7.69 -10.63
CA THR A 218 7.97 -7.27 -9.30
C THR A 218 6.99 -7.69 -8.21
N ALA A 219 5.69 -7.42 -8.37
CA ALA A 219 4.66 -7.81 -7.41
C ALA A 219 4.59 -9.32 -7.18
N ASP A 220 4.62 -10.12 -8.26
CA ASP A 220 4.60 -11.58 -8.18
C ASP A 220 5.86 -12.13 -7.51
N LEU A 221 7.05 -11.60 -7.84
CA LEU A 221 8.32 -11.98 -7.22
C LEU A 221 8.40 -11.57 -5.74
N ARG A 222 7.88 -10.39 -5.37
CA ARG A 222 7.75 -9.97 -3.96
C ARG A 222 6.87 -10.93 -3.16
N ALA A 223 5.78 -11.43 -3.75
CA ALA A 223 4.95 -12.45 -3.08
C ALA A 223 5.71 -13.77 -2.89
N VAL A 224 6.49 -14.22 -3.88
CA VAL A 224 7.37 -15.40 -3.73
C VAL A 224 8.37 -15.19 -2.60
N LEU A 225 9.01 -14.02 -2.53
CA LEU A 225 10.00 -13.69 -1.51
C LEU A 225 9.39 -13.79 -0.10
N LEU A 226 8.17 -13.28 0.09
CA LEU A 226 7.44 -13.40 1.35
C LEU A 226 7.12 -14.87 1.70
N VAL A 227 6.72 -15.69 0.73
CA VAL A 227 6.44 -17.12 0.95
C VAL A 227 7.68 -17.90 1.35
N LEU A 228 8.80 -17.66 0.66
CA LEU A 228 10.07 -18.33 0.94
C LEU A 228 10.64 -17.93 2.30
N SER A 229 10.37 -16.71 2.78
CA SER A 229 10.78 -16.25 4.12
C SER A 229 10.21 -17.09 5.27
N VAL A 230 9.08 -17.78 5.04
CA VAL A 230 8.42 -18.63 6.03
C VAL A 230 8.87 -20.09 5.94
N HIS A 231 9.16 -20.58 4.74
CA HIS A 231 9.45 -22.00 4.50
C HIS A 231 10.95 -22.34 4.60
N GLY A 232 11.84 -21.35 4.68
CA GLY A 232 13.25 -21.55 5.05
C GLY A 232 14.12 -22.29 4.02
N GLY A 233 13.65 -22.50 2.80
CA GLY A 233 14.41 -23.20 1.76
C GLY A 233 13.54 -23.68 0.61
N VAL A 234 14.19 -23.85 -0.53
CA VAL A 234 13.60 -23.90 -1.87
C VAL A 234 12.73 -25.13 -2.11
N ALA A 235 11.44 -24.91 -2.37
CA ALA A 235 10.62 -25.93 -3.01
C ALA A 235 11.27 -26.29 -4.37
N PRO A 236 11.35 -27.58 -4.76
CA PRO A 236 11.85 -28.01 -6.08
C PRO A 236 11.24 -27.23 -7.25
N ALA A 237 10.04 -26.68 -7.04
CA ALA A 237 9.36 -25.75 -7.91
C ALA A 237 10.16 -24.48 -8.30
N CYS A 238 11.22 -24.09 -7.59
CA CYS A 238 11.99 -22.87 -7.90
C CYS A 238 13.26 -23.11 -8.73
N LEU A 239 13.56 -24.36 -9.13
CA LEU A 239 14.74 -24.65 -9.94
C LEU A 239 14.69 -23.93 -11.30
N GLY A 240 13.54 -23.95 -11.98
CA GLY A 240 13.34 -23.19 -13.22
C GLY A 240 13.24 -21.67 -13.03
N LEU A 241 12.97 -21.21 -11.79
CA LEU A 241 12.90 -19.80 -11.45
C LEU A 241 14.31 -19.17 -11.37
N ALA A 242 15.32 -19.91 -10.93
CA ALA A 242 16.68 -19.39 -10.75
C ALA A 242 17.32 -18.90 -12.06
N ASP A 243 17.19 -19.65 -13.15
CA ASP A 243 17.71 -19.25 -14.47
C ASP A 243 16.98 -18.03 -15.02
N TYR A 244 15.66 -17.99 -14.85
CA TYR A 244 14.85 -16.84 -15.24
C TYR A 244 15.22 -15.58 -14.45
N LEU A 245 15.45 -15.70 -13.14
CA LEU A 245 15.89 -14.58 -12.30
C LEU A 245 17.26 -14.04 -12.72
N ARG A 246 18.22 -14.91 -13.08
CA ARG A 246 19.52 -14.48 -13.63
C ARG A 246 19.37 -13.71 -14.94
N SER A 247 18.50 -14.18 -15.83
CA SER A 247 18.18 -13.49 -17.09
C SER A 247 17.54 -12.12 -16.84
N LEU A 248 16.61 -12.05 -15.88
CA LEU A 248 16.01 -10.77 -15.46
C LEU A 248 17.03 -9.82 -14.85
N GLU A 249 17.94 -10.29 -14.00
CA GLU A 249 19.01 -9.47 -13.41
C GLU A 249 19.88 -8.82 -14.49
N ALA A 250 20.36 -9.60 -15.45
CA ALA A 250 21.15 -9.11 -16.57
C ALA A 250 20.37 -8.06 -17.39
N HIS A 251 19.11 -8.36 -17.72
CA HIS A 251 18.26 -7.43 -18.45
C HIS A 251 18.04 -6.10 -17.71
N CYS A 252 17.81 -6.14 -16.40
CA CYS A 252 17.65 -4.93 -15.59
C CYS A 252 18.94 -4.09 -15.58
N GLN A 253 20.10 -4.72 -15.40
CA GLN A 253 21.40 -4.04 -15.37
C GLN A 253 21.75 -3.36 -16.72
N GLU A 254 21.40 -3.99 -17.85
CA GLU A 254 21.60 -3.40 -19.18
C GLU A 254 20.67 -2.20 -19.46
N ASN A 255 19.50 -2.14 -18.81
CA ASN A 255 18.44 -1.18 -19.11
C ASN A 255 18.27 -0.07 -18.06
N LEU A 256 19.01 -0.14 -16.95
CA LEU A 256 19.04 0.90 -15.93
C LEU A 256 19.99 2.03 -16.38
N PRO A 257 19.60 3.31 -16.26
CA PRO A 257 20.53 4.40 -16.52
C PRO A 257 21.78 4.26 -15.62
N PRO A 258 22.99 4.55 -16.13
CA PRO A 258 24.19 4.52 -15.31
C PRO A 258 24.01 5.45 -14.12
N ALA A 259 24.33 4.95 -12.92
CA ALA A 259 24.24 5.73 -11.70
C ALA A 259 24.96 7.08 -11.87
N GLU A 260 24.25 8.19 -11.65
CA GLU A 260 24.91 9.49 -11.61
C GLU A 260 25.98 9.44 -10.51
N GLU A 261 27.26 9.48 -10.93
CA GLU A 261 28.35 9.68 -9.99
C GLU A 261 28.08 10.97 -9.21
N PRO A 262 28.22 10.97 -7.87
CA PRO A 262 28.06 12.17 -7.09
C PRO A 262 29.06 13.21 -7.59
N LYS A 263 28.57 14.24 -8.29
CA LYS A 263 29.40 15.37 -8.71
C LYS A 263 30.08 15.90 -7.45
N PRO A 264 31.42 15.96 -7.39
CA PRO A 264 32.09 16.53 -6.25
C PRO A 264 31.60 17.96 -6.07
N LEU A 265 31.15 18.28 -4.85
CA LEU A 265 30.85 19.62 -4.40
C LEU A 265 32.07 20.49 -4.73
N ARG A 266 31.96 21.30 -5.78
CA ARG A 266 32.89 22.40 -5.98
C ARG A 266 32.54 23.44 -4.94
N ASP A 267 33.35 23.51 -3.89
CA ASP A 267 33.49 24.71 -3.09
C ASP A 267 33.78 25.88 -4.05
N SER A 268 32.89 26.84 -4.06
CA SER A 268 33.15 28.16 -4.58
C SER A 268 32.62 29.13 -3.55
N GLU A 269 33.48 29.36 -2.55
CA GLU A 269 33.49 30.60 -1.80
C GLU A 269 33.67 31.75 -2.79
N GLU A 270 32.60 32.47 -3.08
CA GLU A 270 32.71 33.89 -3.41
C GLU A 270 31.44 34.61 -2.98
N SER A 271 31.57 35.47 -1.97
CA SER A 271 30.60 36.47 -1.56
C SER A 271 31.33 37.81 -1.48
N PRO A 272 30.64 38.96 -1.49
CA PRO A 272 29.64 39.49 -2.43
C PRO A 272 30.16 40.86 -2.97
N PRO A 273 29.34 41.85 -3.43
CA PRO A 273 28.93 42.89 -2.45
C PRO A 273 27.55 43.55 -2.82
N PRO A 274 27.11 44.70 -2.25
CA PRO A 274 25.94 44.75 -1.36
C PRO A 274 24.79 45.62 -1.90
N LYS A 275 23.61 45.48 -1.28
CA LYS A 275 22.44 46.34 -1.49
C LYS A 275 22.72 47.80 -1.11
N LYS A 276 22.32 48.75 -1.97
CA LYS A 276 22.30 50.20 -1.70
C LYS A 276 20.84 50.72 -1.56
N PRO A 277 20.63 51.89 -0.92
CA PRO A 277 19.57 52.13 0.07
C PRO A 277 18.39 53.04 -0.38
N LYS A 278 17.38 53.11 0.50
CA LYS A 278 16.08 53.83 0.48
C LYS A 278 16.09 55.31 0.05
N SER A 279 14.96 55.78 -0.50
CA SER A 279 13.98 56.76 0.10
C SER A 279 13.16 57.52 -1.00
N PRO A 280 12.23 58.44 -0.67
CA PRO A 280 10.83 58.24 -0.22
C PRO A 280 9.81 58.99 -1.14
N ILE A 281 8.50 58.91 -0.86
CA ILE A 281 7.50 60.01 -0.97
C ILE A 281 6.16 59.55 -0.36
N GLU A 282 5.63 60.43 0.50
CA GLU A 282 4.37 60.45 1.27
C GLU A 282 3.12 60.53 0.32
N GLU A 283 1.84 60.40 0.69
CA GLU A 283 1.08 60.64 1.92
C GLU A 283 -0.36 60.07 1.76
N GLU A 284 -0.94 59.61 2.88
CA GLU A 284 -2.36 59.60 3.32
C GLU A 284 -3.55 58.98 2.53
N GLY A 285 -4.40 58.26 3.30
CA GLY A 285 -5.80 57.94 2.96
C GLY A 285 -6.37 56.73 3.72
N GLU A 286 -7.23 56.98 4.70
CA GLU A 286 -7.98 56.04 5.57
C GLU A 286 -8.99 55.13 4.82
N GLU A 287 -9.25 53.90 5.28
CA GLU A 287 -10.58 53.36 5.67
C GLU A 287 -10.61 51.81 5.86
N GLU A 288 -11.58 51.40 6.67
CA GLU A 288 -11.84 50.07 7.24
C GLU A 288 -12.31 48.96 6.26
N GLY A 289 -12.12 47.68 6.66
CA GLY A 289 -13.20 46.68 6.55
C GLY A 289 -13.06 45.48 5.57
N ARG A 290 -12.83 44.29 6.16
CA ARG A 290 -13.32 42.94 5.75
C ARG A 290 -12.57 42.15 4.64
N PRO A 291 -12.77 40.81 4.53
CA PRO A 291 -12.26 39.72 5.35
C PRO A 291 -11.20 38.84 4.63
N LYS A 292 -10.51 38.00 5.42
CA LYS A 292 -9.55 36.96 4.97
C LYS A 292 -10.20 35.97 3.99
N SER A 293 -9.58 35.79 2.82
CA SER A 293 -9.86 34.73 1.85
C SER A 293 -9.35 33.37 2.34
N PRO A 294 -9.90 32.25 1.81
CA PRO A 294 -9.80 30.93 2.42
C PRO A 294 -8.43 30.29 2.20
N THR A 295 -8.01 29.56 3.22
CA THR A 295 -6.89 28.63 3.24
C THR A 295 -6.88 27.76 1.98
N GLU A 296 -5.74 27.75 1.32
CA GLU A 296 -5.37 26.82 0.25
C GLU A 296 -5.72 25.37 0.64
N PRO A 297 -6.33 24.57 -0.24
CA PRO A 297 -6.52 23.15 0.03
C PRO A 297 -5.14 22.47 0.16
N PRO A 298 -5.01 21.45 1.03
CA PRO A 298 -3.76 20.73 1.17
C PRO A 298 -3.35 20.16 -0.20
N PRO A 299 -2.04 20.09 -0.50
CA PRO A 299 -1.59 19.57 -1.77
C PRO A 299 -2.09 18.13 -1.96
N PRO A 300 -2.47 17.74 -3.18
CA PRO A 300 -2.87 16.37 -3.47
C PRO A 300 -1.75 15.41 -3.02
N PRO A 301 -2.10 14.17 -2.62
CA PRO A 301 -1.12 13.17 -2.22
C PRO A 301 -0.06 13.08 -3.32
N GLN A 302 1.19 13.34 -2.92
CA GLN A 302 2.34 13.29 -3.81
C GLN A 302 2.31 11.94 -4.52
N GLN A 303 2.04 11.98 -5.83
CA GLN A 303 2.35 10.87 -6.72
C GLN A 303 3.81 10.51 -6.43
N SER A 304 4.04 9.26 -6.03
CA SER A 304 5.35 8.67 -6.03
C SER A 304 6.00 9.04 -7.36
N SER A 305 7.08 9.84 -7.31
CA SER A 305 7.97 10.07 -8.44
C SER A 305 8.09 8.76 -9.23
N GLU A 306 7.86 8.78 -10.54
CA GLU A 306 7.99 7.58 -11.38
C GLU A 306 9.43 7.05 -11.28
N GLN A 307 9.68 6.24 -10.26
CA GLN A 307 10.89 5.46 -10.11
C GLN A 307 10.94 4.51 -11.29
N ASP A 308 12.15 4.33 -11.84
CA ASP A 308 12.37 3.37 -12.90
C ASP A 308 11.85 2.00 -12.43
N PRO A 309 10.91 1.37 -13.16
CA PRO A 309 10.34 0.09 -12.72
C PRO A 309 11.37 -1.04 -12.63
N PHE A 310 12.58 -0.86 -13.20
CA PHE A 310 13.67 -1.82 -13.10
C PHE A 310 14.42 -1.80 -11.77
N GLU A 311 14.47 -0.67 -11.05
CA GLU A 311 15.18 -0.61 -9.76
C GLU A 311 14.48 -1.50 -8.70
N PRO A 312 13.16 -1.38 -8.45
CA PRO A 312 12.43 -2.28 -7.56
C PRO A 312 12.45 -3.76 -8.00
N LEU A 313 12.49 -3.99 -9.32
CA LEU A 313 12.56 -5.33 -9.90
C LEU A 313 13.93 -5.97 -9.61
N LEU A 314 15.01 -5.24 -9.87
CA LEU A 314 16.39 -5.68 -9.65
C LEU A 314 16.62 -6.02 -8.17
N ASP A 315 16.20 -5.14 -7.25
CA ASP A 315 16.29 -5.38 -5.81
C ASP A 315 15.59 -6.68 -5.39
N THR A 316 14.39 -6.91 -5.94
CA THR A 316 13.58 -8.09 -5.63
C THR A 316 14.22 -9.36 -6.20
N VAL A 317 14.74 -9.30 -7.43
CA VAL A 317 15.44 -10.41 -8.09
C VAL A 317 16.69 -10.79 -7.30
N GLN A 318 17.50 -9.83 -6.88
CA GLN A 318 18.71 -10.07 -6.10
C GLN A 318 18.41 -10.66 -4.72
N ALA A 319 17.35 -10.18 -4.05
CA ALA A 319 16.90 -10.75 -2.80
C ALA A 319 16.48 -12.21 -2.95
N LEU A 320 15.76 -12.56 -4.03
CA LEU A 320 15.38 -13.94 -4.32
C LEU A 320 16.59 -14.83 -4.64
N LEU A 321 17.53 -14.36 -5.48
CA LEU A 321 18.73 -15.11 -5.83
C LEU A 321 19.58 -15.47 -4.60
N LYS A 322 19.63 -14.60 -3.58
CA LYS A 322 20.29 -14.87 -2.30
C LYS A 322 19.61 -15.97 -1.47
N MET A 323 18.31 -16.20 -1.69
CA MET A 323 17.54 -17.22 -0.99
C MET A 323 17.50 -18.57 -1.72
N LEU A 324 17.83 -18.60 -3.01
CA LEU A 324 17.90 -19.82 -3.81
C LEU A 324 19.29 -20.48 -3.69
N PRO A 325 19.39 -21.82 -3.68
CA PRO A 325 20.68 -22.49 -3.67
C PRO A 325 21.45 -22.09 -4.94
N HIS A 326 22.72 -21.75 -4.76
CA HIS A 326 23.64 -21.63 -5.88
C HIS A 326 23.74 -23.02 -6.51
N GLY A 327 23.37 -23.15 -7.78
CA GLY A 327 23.49 -24.42 -8.48
C GLY A 327 24.96 -24.82 -8.51
N GLU A 328 25.38 -25.67 -7.58
CA GLU A 328 26.57 -26.48 -7.80
C GLU A 328 26.21 -27.42 -8.95
N HIS A 329 26.72 -27.11 -10.13
CA HIS A 329 26.84 -28.10 -11.18
C HIS A 329 27.54 -29.33 -10.56
N PRO A 330 26.98 -30.54 -10.65
CA PRO A 330 27.74 -31.71 -10.27
C PRO A 330 28.91 -31.78 -11.25
N SER A 331 30.10 -31.51 -10.73
CA SER A 331 31.36 -31.76 -11.40
C SER A 331 31.34 -33.22 -11.85
N ALA A 332 31.17 -33.43 -13.15
CA ALA A 332 31.35 -34.73 -13.77
C ALA A 332 32.77 -35.19 -13.45
N SER A 333 32.88 -36.03 -12.42
CA SER A 333 34.12 -36.71 -12.08
C SER A 333 34.19 -37.92 -12.99
N SER A 334 35.24 -37.92 -13.82
CA SER A 334 35.57 -38.88 -14.87
C SER A 334 35.81 -40.30 -14.34
#